data_AF-A0A7J4NN82-F1
#
_entry.id   AF-A0A7J4NN82-F1
#
_cell.length_a   1.000
_cell.length_b   1.000
_cell.length_c   1.000
_cell.angle_alpha   90.00
_cell.angle_beta   90.00
_cell.angle_gamma   90.00
#
_symmetry.space_group_name_H-M   'P 1'
#
loop_
_entity.id
_entity.type
_entity.pdbx_description
1 polymer ?
#
loop_
_entity_poly.entity_id
_entity_poly.type
_entity_poly.pdbx_seq_one_letter_code
_entity_poly.pdbx_strand_id
1 'polypeptide(L)'
;SEVAACHSEHGMYPIEYLDSIDYFTKGTVCAHCGWVTKREMRILANHGAHAVHCPVSNQKLATGGTLSYPAMKEAGVDVRLGTDGAASNNSLDMRADAKSASLIQRHDHWDATILPPTEAWQLATKGSNDWVTWSLDEISMRPRGIGDRRLLANLLYSTAKCLDVWVDGNCLRRDGITLTLDESQISSELETAVAEYYDGINPPQR
;
A
#
# COMPACT_ATOMS: atom_id res chain seq x y z
N SER A 1 5.37 -17.40 14.64
CA SER A 1 5.21 -16.58 13.41
C SER A 1 5.46 -17.46 12.20
N GLU A 2 5.00 -17.06 11.01
CA GLU A 2 5.26 -17.75 9.74
C GLU A 2 6.76 -18.06 9.56
N VAL A 3 7.61 -17.05 9.77
CA VAL A 3 9.08 -17.17 9.69
C VAL A 3 9.62 -18.28 10.59
N ALA A 4 9.13 -18.36 11.84
CA ALA A 4 9.57 -19.40 12.77
C ALA A 4 9.08 -20.80 12.39
N ALA A 5 7.84 -20.90 11.87
CA ALA A 5 7.28 -22.16 11.40
C ALA A 5 8.06 -22.69 10.18
N CYS A 6 8.27 -21.84 9.17
CA CYS A 6 9.05 -22.18 7.97
C CYS A 6 10.48 -22.60 8.32
N HIS A 7 11.16 -21.85 9.19
CA HIS A 7 12.51 -22.21 9.62
C HIS A 7 12.54 -23.51 10.43
N SER A 8 11.52 -23.79 11.25
CA SER A 8 11.44 -25.05 11.99
C SER A 8 11.22 -26.25 11.08
N GLU A 9 10.48 -26.09 9.98
CA GLU A 9 10.12 -27.17 9.07
C GLU A 9 11.19 -27.43 8.01
N HIS A 10 11.79 -26.37 7.45
CA HIS A 10 12.69 -26.45 6.31
C HIS A 10 14.14 -26.08 6.63
N GLY A 11 14.43 -25.51 7.81
CA GLY A 11 15.76 -25.01 8.17
C GLY A 11 16.18 -23.74 7.41
N MET A 12 15.23 -23.08 6.73
CA MET A 12 15.43 -21.87 5.94
C MET A 12 14.35 -20.84 6.26
N TYR A 13 14.66 -19.55 6.11
CA TYR A 13 13.62 -18.51 6.16
C TYR A 13 12.76 -18.51 4.88
N PRO A 14 11.53 -17.97 4.90
CA PRO A 14 10.57 -18.14 3.81
C PRO A 14 11.11 -17.79 2.42
N ILE A 15 11.80 -16.66 2.25
CA ILE A 15 12.33 -16.28 0.94
C ILE A 15 13.51 -17.17 0.55
N GLU A 16 14.35 -17.58 1.49
CA GLU A 16 15.43 -18.53 1.21
C GLU A 16 14.89 -19.91 0.81
N TYR A 17 13.80 -20.36 1.44
CA TYR A 17 13.13 -21.60 1.09
C TYR A 17 12.53 -21.53 -0.32
N LEU A 18 11.81 -20.46 -0.64
CA LEU A 18 11.25 -20.23 -1.99
C LEU A 18 12.35 -20.18 -3.06
N ASP A 19 13.50 -19.57 -2.75
CA ASP A 19 14.68 -19.57 -3.62
C ASP A 19 15.23 -20.99 -3.85
N SER A 20 15.31 -21.81 -2.80
CA SER A 20 15.85 -23.18 -2.88
C SER A 20 15.05 -24.15 -3.75
N ILE A 21 13.78 -23.81 -4.03
CA ILE A 21 12.87 -24.59 -4.88
C ILE A 21 12.60 -23.92 -6.23
N ASP A 22 13.41 -22.94 -6.63
CA ASP A 22 13.29 -22.19 -7.88
C ASP A 22 11.91 -21.54 -8.08
N TYR A 23 11.28 -21.07 -6.98
CA TYR A 23 9.93 -20.49 -7.02
C TYR A 23 9.89 -19.14 -7.75
N PHE A 24 10.94 -18.33 -7.60
CA PHE A 24 10.92 -16.94 -8.07
C PHE A 24 11.01 -16.85 -9.59
N THR A 25 10.17 -15.98 -10.15
CA THR A 25 10.28 -15.51 -11.52
C THR A 25 10.30 -14.00 -11.54
N LYS A 26 10.79 -13.41 -12.63
CA LYS A 26 10.82 -11.95 -12.77
C LYS A 26 9.40 -11.38 -12.63
N GLY A 27 9.22 -10.45 -11.71
CA GLY A 27 7.93 -9.84 -11.40
C GLY A 27 7.08 -10.61 -10.38
N THR A 28 7.59 -11.67 -9.75
CA THR A 28 6.93 -12.29 -8.58
C THR A 28 6.62 -11.22 -7.54
N VAL A 29 5.38 -11.19 -7.07
CA VAL A 29 4.90 -10.21 -6.07
C VAL A 29 4.92 -10.85 -4.70
N CYS A 30 5.75 -10.31 -3.81
CA CYS A 30 5.84 -10.70 -2.41
C CYS A 30 5.12 -9.65 -1.55
N ALA A 31 3.95 -10.01 -1.01
CA ALA A 31 3.15 -9.12 -0.18
C ALA A 31 3.74 -8.97 1.24
N HIS A 32 3.49 -7.83 1.85
CA HIS A 32 3.87 -7.44 3.21
C HIS A 32 5.37 -7.27 3.44
N CYS A 33 6.16 -8.33 3.24
CA CYS A 33 7.62 -8.35 3.40
C CYS A 33 8.11 -7.68 4.71
N GLY A 34 7.36 -7.87 5.81
CA GLY A 34 7.61 -7.22 7.10
C GLY A 34 8.70 -7.88 7.96
N TRP A 35 9.04 -9.14 7.66
CA TRP A 35 10.07 -9.91 8.35
C TRP A 35 11.01 -10.52 7.32
N VAL A 36 11.93 -9.71 6.81
CA VAL A 36 12.84 -10.08 5.73
C VAL A 36 14.26 -9.74 6.16
N THR A 37 15.16 -10.70 6.09
CA THR A 37 16.59 -10.48 6.39
C THR A 37 17.30 -9.77 5.24
N LYS A 38 18.45 -9.13 5.50
CA LYS A 38 19.27 -8.51 4.43
C LYS A 38 19.68 -9.50 3.32
N ARG A 39 19.81 -10.79 3.65
CA ARG A 39 20.10 -11.84 2.66
C ARG A 39 18.90 -12.07 1.75
N GLU A 40 17.71 -12.23 2.33
CA GLU A 40 16.46 -12.40 1.58
C GLU A 40 16.14 -11.19 0.70
N MET A 41 16.44 -9.96 1.16
CA MET A 41 16.29 -8.76 0.31
C MET A 41 17.14 -8.84 -0.97
N ARG A 42 18.38 -9.35 -0.88
CA ARG A 42 19.24 -9.53 -2.06
C ARG A 42 18.73 -10.63 -2.98
N ILE A 43 18.15 -11.69 -2.43
CA ILE A 43 17.49 -12.75 -3.21
C ILE A 43 16.34 -12.13 -4.02
N LEU A 44 15.45 -11.37 -3.37
CA LEU A 44 14.34 -10.68 -4.05
C LEU A 44 14.85 -9.77 -5.17
N ALA A 45 15.90 -8.98 -4.91
CA ALA A 45 16.48 -8.08 -5.90
C ALA A 45 17.08 -8.85 -7.10
N ASN A 46 17.82 -9.92 -6.85
CA ASN A 46 18.45 -10.75 -7.89
C ASN A 46 17.41 -11.39 -8.82
N HIS A 47 16.26 -11.80 -8.29
CA HIS A 47 15.17 -12.38 -9.07
C HIS A 47 14.28 -11.33 -9.75
N GLY A 48 14.48 -10.05 -9.47
CA GLY A 48 13.59 -8.98 -9.95
C GLY A 48 12.17 -9.13 -9.41
N ALA A 49 12.04 -9.62 -8.17
CA ALA A 49 10.77 -9.71 -7.45
C ALA A 49 10.36 -8.33 -6.91
N HIS A 50 9.06 -8.17 -6.64
CA HIS A 50 8.47 -6.95 -6.09
C HIS A 50 8.13 -7.17 -4.62
N ALA A 51 8.62 -6.31 -3.74
CA ALA A 51 8.21 -6.30 -2.33
C ALA A 51 7.09 -5.26 -2.14
N VAL A 52 5.90 -5.69 -1.73
CA VAL A 52 4.74 -4.80 -1.56
C VAL A 52 4.58 -4.44 -0.08
N HIS A 53 4.76 -3.16 0.23
CA HIS A 53 4.49 -2.62 1.55
C HIS A 53 2.98 -2.42 1.75
N CYS A 54 2.39 -3.09 2.75
CA CYS A 54 0.98 -2.91 3.14
C CYS A 54 0.89 -2.32 4.56
N PRO A 55 1.23 -1.03 4.76
CA PRO A 55 1.47 -0.46 6.08
C PRO A 55 0.25 -0.50 7.00
N VAL A 56 -0.94 -0.15 6.49
CA VAL A 56 -2.15 -0.09 7.30
C VAL A 56 -2.56 -1.48 7.76
N SER A 57 -2.58 -2.46 6.84
CA SER A 57 -2.89 -3.85 7.17
C SER A 57 -1.92 -4.45 8.18
N ASN A 58 -0.61 -4.28 7.96
CA ASN A 58 0.41 -4.82 8.86
C ASN A 58 0.27 -4.27 10.28
N GLN A 59 -0.05 -2.97 10.42
CA GLN A 59 -0.28 -2.32 11.72
C GLN A 59 -1.61 -2.76 12.34
N LYS A 60 -2.70 -2.81 11.57
CA LYS A 60 -4.03 -3.22 12.05
C LYS A 60 -4.02 -4.65 12.59
N LEU A 61 -3.33 -5.56 11.90
CA LEU A 61 -3.21 -6.97 12.30
C LEU A 61 -2.11 -7.23 13.32
N ALA A 62 -1.38 -6.20 13.77
CA ALA A 62 -0.26 -6.32 14.70
C ALA A 62 0.75 -7.42 14.28
N THR A 63 1.08 -7.46 12.99
CA THR A 63 1.98 -8.47 12.40
C THR A 63 3.41 -8.45 12.98
N GLY A 64 3.73 -7.42 13.77
CA GLY A 64 4.97 -7.24 14.52
C GLY A 64 6.16 -6.76 13.70
N GLY A 65 6.12 -6.92 12.38
CA GLY A 65 7.21 -6.55 11.47
C GLY A 65 6.81 -5.40 10.54
N THR A 66 7.77 -4.51 10.29
CA THR A 66 7.66 -3.44 9.30
C THR A 66 8.67 -3.70 8.20
N LEU A 67 8.24 -3.65 6.93
CA LEU A 67 9.17 -3.68 5.80
C LEU A 67 10.20 -2.56 5.99
N SER A 68 11.50 -2.83 6.02
CA SER A 68 12.50 -1.76 6.13
C SER A 68 12.76 -1.13 4.78
N TYR A 69 12.15 0.02 4.50
CA TYR A 69 12.27 0.69 3.20
C TYR A 69 13.72 1.08 2.87
N PRO A 70 14.52 1.65 3.79
CA PRO A 70 15.92 1.96 3.51
C PRO A 70 16.74 0.72 3.12
N ALA A 71 16.58 -0.39 3.85
CA ALA A 71 17.33 -1.62 3.58
C ALA A 71 16.91 -2.28 2.26
N MET A 72 15.61 -2.29 1.95
CA MET A 72 15.10 -2.79 0.66
C MET A 72 15.61 -1.94 -0.51
N LYS A 73 15.60 -0.62 -0.37
CA LYS A 73 16.14 0.33 -1.36
C LYS A 73 17.64 0.14 -1.56
N GLU A 74 18.41 -0.01 -0.48
CA GLU A 74 19.85 -0.28 -0.52
C GLU A 74 20.16 -1.61 -1.22
N ALA A 75 19.36 -2.64 -0.98
CA ALA A 75 19.50 -3.94 -1.63
C ALA A 75 19.07 -3.96 -3.11
N GLY A 76 18.44 -2.89 -3.62
CA GLY A 76 17.96 -2.81 -4.99
C GLY A 76 16.63 -3.51 -5.26
N VAL A 77 15.83 -3.77 -4.22
CA VAL A 77 14.51 -4.41 -4.35
C VAL A 77 13.50 -3.43 -4.98
N ASP A 78 12.67 -3.92 -5.90
CA ASP A 78 11.52 -3.16 -6.41
C ASP A 78 10.43 -3.09 -5.32
N VAL A 79 10.47 -2.04 -4.50
CA VAL A 79 9.43 -1.78 -3.50
C VAL A 79 8.21 -1.12 -4.16
N ARG A 80 7.03 -1.62 -3.81
CA ARG A 80 5.70 -1.11 -4.21
C ARG A 80 4.81 -0.91 -2.97
N LEU A 81 3.67 -0.28 -3.16
CA LEU A 81 2.68 -0.02 -2.11
C LEU A 81 1.38 -0.77 -2.41
N GLY A 82 0.74 -1.30 -1.37
CA GLY A 82 -0.56 -1.96 -1.45
C GLY A 82 -1.42 -1.65 -0.23
N THR A 83 -2.73 -1.71 -0.39
CA THR A 83 -3.69 -1.51 0.70
C THR A 83 -3.96 -2.79 1.48
N ASP A 84 -3.72 -3.95 0.85
CA ASP A 84 -4.32 -5.25 1.21
C ASP A 84 -5.86 -5.21 1.06
N GLY A 85 -6.56 -6.25 1.53
CA GLY A 85 -8.00 -6.36 1.48
C GLY A 85 -8.76 -5.45 2.45
N ALA A 86 -10.02 -5.17 2.13
CA ALA A 86 -10.90 -4.35 2.97
C ALA A 86 -11.15 -4.95 4.37
N ALA A 87 -10.91 -6.24 4.61
CA ALA A 87 -11.04 -6.83 5.95
C ALA A 87 -9.87 -6.48 6.90
N SER A 88 -8.69 -6.18 6.36
CA SER A 88 -7.46 -5.90 7.11
C SER A 88 -7.00 -4.44 6.96
N ASN A 89 -7.62 -3.63 6.11
CA ASN A 89 -7.43 -2.18 6.03
C ASN A 89 -8.69 -1.41 6.47
N ASN A 90 -9.85 -1.86 5.95
CA ASN A 90 -11.18 -1.24 5.97
C ASN A 90 -11.37 -0.06 5.02
N SER A 91 -10.33 0.32 4.28
CA SER A 91 -10.44 1.19 3.12
C SER A 91 -9.61 0.65 1.96
N LEU A 92 -9.75 1.25 0.79
CA LEU A 92 -8.86 1.06 -0.36
C LEU A 92 -8.26 2.41 -0.79
N ASP A 93 -7.95 3.28 0.19
CA ASP A 93 -7.39 4.62 -0.06
C ASP A 93 -5.85 4.54 -0.18
N MET A 94 -5.38 4.43 -1.42
CA MET A 94 -3.94 4.37 -1.73
C MET A 94 -3.15 5.60 -1.22
N ARG A 95 -3.78 6.79 -1.17
CA ARG A 95 -3.13 8.01 -0.66
C ARG A 95 -2.97 7.93 0.86
N ALA A 96 -3.98 7.42 1.57
CA ALA A 96 -3.90 7.18 3.00
C ALA A 96 -2.86 6.10 3.34
N ASP A 97 -2.76 5.03 2.54
CA ASP A 97 -1.70 4.03 2.68
C ASP A 97 -0.32 4.63 2.39
N ALA A 98 -0.18 5.53 1.42
CA ALA A 98 1.09 6.21 1.13
C ALA A 98 1.53 7.11 2.28
N LYS A 99 0.57 7.82 2.91
CA LYS A 99 0.80 8.58 4.14
C LYS A 99 1.29 7.66 5.26
N SER A 100 0.60 6.54 5.47
CA SER A 100 0.92 5.57 6.51
C SER A 100 2.30 4.94 6.29
N ALA A 101 2.65 4.59 5.04
CA ALA A 101 3.98 4.13 4.66
C ALA A 101 5.05 5.15 5.04
N SER A 102 4.87 6.42 4.65
CA SER A 102 5.83 7.47 4.98
C SER A 102 6.02 7.63 6.49
N LEU A 103 4.92 7.68 7.25
CA LEU A 103 4.98 7.88 8.70
C LEU A 103 5.58 6.69 9.45
N ILE A 104 5.21 5.45 9.09
CA ILE A 104 5.71 4.27 9.80
C ILE A 104 7.21 4.07 9.57
N GLN A 105 7.69 4.28 8.35
CA GLN A 105 9.14 4.17 8.07
C GLN A 105 9.94 5.19 8.87
N ARG A 106 9.44 6.42 8.99
CA ARG A 106 10.08 7.47 9.80
C ARG A 106 10.11 7.11 11.28
N HIS A 107 8.98 6.62 11.80
CA HIS A 107 8.84 6.27 13.20
C HIS A 107 9.70 5.06 13.57
N ASP A 108 9.63 3.99 12.78
CA ASP A 108 10.35 2.73 12.98
C ASP A 108 11.87 2.92 12.98
N HIS A 109 12.39 3.80 12.12
CA HIS A 109 13.82 4.07 11.98
C HIS A 109 14.31 5.29 12.76
N TRP A 110 13.44 5.99 13.50
CA TRP A 110 13.78 7.18 14.27
C TRP A 110 14.41 8.30 13.42
N ASP A 111 13.99 8.40 12.15
CA ASP A 111 14.54 9.34 11.17
C ASP A 111 13.42 9.98 10.33
N ALA A 112 13.23 11.29 10.53
CA ALA A 112 12.22 12.09 9.85
C ALA A 112 12.52 12.37 8.37
N THR A 113 13.63 11.90 7.81
CA THR A 113 13.98 12.08 6.40
C THR A 113 13.55 10.92 5.50
N ILE A 114 13.26 9.75 6.08
CA ILE A 114 12.92 8.54 5.34
C ILE A 114 11.57 8.66 4.63
N LEU A 115 11.52 8.05 3.44
CA LEU A 115 10.34 7.97 2.56
C LEU A 115 9.59 9.31 2.48
N PRO A 116 10.25 10.38 1.98
CA PRO A 116 9.65 11.71 1.86
C PRO A 116 8.48 11.70 0.86
N PRO A 117 7.67 12.77 0.81
CA PRO A 117 6.47 12.79 -0.02
C PRO A 117 6.65 12.40 -1.48
N THR A 118 7.78 12.79 -2.08
CA THR A 118 8.15 12.41 -3.45
C THR A 118 8.29 10.90 -3.61
N GLU A 119 9.00 10.23 -2.70
CA GLU A 119 9.21 8.79 -2.78
C GLU A 119 7.94 8.01 -2.39
N ALA A 120 7.22 8.46 -1.36
CA ALA A 120 5.95 7.84 -0.98
C ALA A 120 4.93 7.88 -2.12
N TRP A 121 4.84 9.01 -2.83
CA TRP A 121 3.96 9.16 -3.99
C TRP A 121 4.43 8.31 -5.18
N GLN A 122 5.74 8.20 -5.40
CA GLN A 122 6.30 7.29 -6.41
C GLN A 122 5.95 5.84 -6.13
N LEU A 123 5.96 5.38 -4.87
CA LEU A 123 5.51 4.03 -4.52
C LEU A 123 4.02 3.82 -4.82
N ALA A 124 3.19 4.82 -4.53
CA ALA A 124 1.75 4.77 -4.75
C ALA A 124 1.32 4.78 -6.23
N THR A 125 2.19 5.30 -7.11
CA THR A 125 1.90 5.48 -8.54
C THR A 125 2.77 4.63 -9.47
N LYS A 126 3.63 3.77 -8.89
CA LYS A 126 4.67 3.06 -9.63
C LYS A 126 4.11 2.21 -10.77
N GLY A 127 4.47 2.56 -12.01
CA GLY A 127 4.05 1.82 -13.20
C GLY A 127 2.62 2.10 -13.68
N SER A 128 1.88 2.99 -13.01
CA SER A 128 0.58 3.47 -13.50
C SER A 128 0.77 4.49 -14.62
N ASN A 129 -0.10 4.43 -15.62
CA ASN A 129 -0.23 5.45 -16.69
C ASN A 129 -1.53 6.28 -16.52
N ASP A 130 -2.22 6.09 -15.40
CA ASP A 130 -3.51 6.71 -15.12
C ASP A 130 -3.32 8.19 -14.76
N TRP A 131 -4.34 8.99 -15.03
CA TRP A 131 -4.35 10.40 -14.69
C TRP A 131 -5.31 10.65 -13.55
N VAL A 132 -4.80 11.27 -12.49
CA VAL A 132 -5.58 11.63 -11.31
C VAL A 132 -5.35 13.09 -10.96
N THR A 133 -6.41 13.85 -10.71
CA THR A 133 -6.35 15.25 -10.28
C THR A 133 -6.90 15.41 -8.86
N TRP A 134 -6.40 16.42 -8.16
CA TRP A 134 -6.76 16.71 -6.78
C TRP A 134 -7.15 18.18 -6.63
N SER A 135 -8.12 18.46 -5.76
CA SER A 135 -8.51 19.83 -5.42
C SER A 135 -7.36 20.57 -4.74
N LEU A 136 -7.04 21.77 -5.22
CA LEU A 136 -6.01 22.65 -4.65
C LEU A 136 -6.59 23.83 -3.85
N ASP A 137 -7.91 23.98 -3.86
CA ASP A 137 -8.61 25.13 -3.30
C ASP A 137 -9.03 24.92 -1.85
N GLU A 138 -8.93 23.68 -1.37
CA GLU A 138 -9.21 23.34 0.01
C GLU A 138 -8.20 23.95 0.98
N ILE A 139 -8.67 24.30 2.17
CA ILE A 139 -7.83 24.80 3.26
C ILE A 139 -6.75 23.78 3.67
N SER A 140 -7.05 22.49 3.52
CA SER A 140 -6.13 21.35 3.73
C SER A 140 -4.89 21.40 2.82
N MET A 141 -4.99 22.06 1.66
CA MET A 141 -3.91 22.25 0.69
C MET A 141 -3.11 23.55 0.91
N ARG A 142 -3.38 24.27 2.01
CA ARG A 142 -2.69 25.52 2.39
C ARG A 142 -1.87 25.33 3.68
N PRO A 143 -0.73 26.05 3.82
CA PRO A 143 -0.10 26.91 2.81
C PRO A 143 0.58 26.08 1.71
N ARG A 144 0.59 26.60 0.47
CA ARG A 144 1.29 25.96 -0.67
C ARG A 144 2.82 26.10 -0.58
N GLY A 145 3.30 27.02 0.26
CA GLY A 145 4.72 27.33 0.41
C GLY A 145 5.25 28.21 -0.72
N ILE A 146 6.49 28.70 -0.56
CA ILE A 146 7.17 29.49 -1.60
C ILE A 146 7.36 28.60 -2.84
N GLY A 147 6.86 29.08 -3.99
CA GLY A 147 6.93 28.34 -5.25
C GLY A 147 6.20 26.99 -5.19
N ASP A 148 5.09 26.90 -4.45
CA ASP A 148 4.25 25.70 -4.36
C ASP A 148 4.95 24.42 -3.85
N ARG A 149 6.12 24.58 -3.23
CA ARG A 149 6.96 23.47 -2.75
C ARG A 149 6.31 22.53 -1.72
N ARG A 150 5.16 22.89 -1.15
CA ARG A 150 4.42 22.06 -0.19
C ARG A 150 3.25 21.30 -0.80
N LEU A 151 2.92 21.49 -2.09
CA LEU A 151 1.74 20.84 -2.68
C LEU A 151 1.72 19.32 -2.50
N LEU A 152 2.82 18.63 -2.82
CA LEU A 152 2.88 17.17 -2.68
C LEU A 152 2.84 16.72 -1.21
N ALA A 153 3.50 17.46 -0.32
CA ALA A 153 3.45 17.18 1.11
C ALA A 153 2.03 17.37 1.66
N ASN A 154 1.33 18.43 1.24
CA ASN A 154 -0.05 18.68 1.62
C ASN A 154 -0.96 17.58 1.06
N LEU A 155 -0.82 17.20 -0.22
CA LEU A 155 -1.56 16.10 -0.82
C LEU A 155 -1.41 14.80 -0.01
N LEU A 156 -0.16 14.44 0.31
CA LEU A 156 0.12 13.21 1.05
C LEU A 156 -0.42 13.26 2.48
N TYR A 157 -0.14 14.34 3.22
CA TYR A 157 -0.40 14.38 4.67
C TYR A 157 -1.76 14.93 5.08
N SER A 158 -2.54 15.52 4.16
CA SER A 158 -3.85 16.11 4.44
C SER A 158 -5.03 15.22 3.99
N THR A 159 -6.17 15.80 3.65
CA THR A 159 -7.41 15.14 3.22
C THR A 159 -7.87 15.69 1.86
N ALA A 160 -6.94 15.89 0.92
CA ALA A 160 -7.26 16.43 -0.40
C ALA A 160 -8.31 15.58 -1.12
N LYS A 161 -9.27 16.23 -1.78
CA LYS A 161 -10.31 15.56 -2.57
C LYS A 161 -9.81 15.19 -3.98
N CYS A 162 -9.98 13.93 -4.36
CA CYS A 162 -9.79 13.46 -5.74
C CYS A 162 -10.93 13.98 -6.63
N LEU A 163 -10.57 14.66 -7.72
CA LEU A 163 -11.52 15.27 -8.65
C LEU A 163 -11.72 14.39 -9.88
N ASP A 164 -10.66 14.17 -10.65
CA ASP A 164 -10.74 13.42 -11.91
C ASP A 164 -9.90 12.15 -11.85
N VAL A 165 -10.37 11.10 -12.53
CA VAL A 165 -9.65 9.85 -12.76
C VAL A 165 -9.84 9.42 -14.21
N TRP A 166 -8.74 9.18 -14.92
CA TRP A 166 -8.73 8.66 -16.28
C TRP A 166 -7.84 7.42 -16.39
N VAL A 167 -8.35 6.39 -17.05
CA VAL A 167 -7.65 5.11 -17.29
C VAL A 167 -7.76 4.78 -18.77
N ASP A 168 -6.61 4.58 -19.42
CA ASP A 168 -6.52 4.31 -20.88
C ASP A 168 -7.33 5.29 -21.75
N GLY A 169 -7.34 6.57 -21.37
CA GLY A 169 -8.09 7.62 -22.06
C GLY A 169 -9.59 7.68 -21.74
N ASN A 170 -10.10 6.82 -20.86
CA ASN A 170 -11.50 6.83 -20.42
C ASN A 170 -11.66 7.60 -19.11
N CYS A 171 -12.59 8.55 -19.07
CA CYS A 171 -12.92 9.30 -17.86
C CYS A 171 -13.80 8.47 -16.93
N LEU A 172 -13.23 8.00 -15.81
CA LEU A 172 -13.97 7.24 -14.80
C LEU A 172 -14.61 8.14 -13.74
N ARG A 173 -13.95 9.26 -13.43
CA ARG A 173 -14.40 10.26 -12.45
C ARG A 173 -14.14 11.66 -12.98
N ARG A 174 -15.10 12.57 -12.81
CA ARG A 174 -15.01 13.97 -13.23
C ARG A 174 -15.55 14.89 -12.16
N ASP A 175 -14.82 15.96 -11.82
CA ASP A 175 -15.27 16.98 -10.87
C ASP A 175 -15.71 16.41 -9.49
N GLY A 176 -15.12 15.28 -9.09
CA GLY A 176 -15.45 14.59 -7.85
C GLY A 176 -16.70 13.71 -7.91
N ILE A 177 -17.16 13.35 -9.11
CA ILE A 177 -18.31 12.45 -9.34
C ILE A 177 -17.84 11.25 -10.17
N THR A 178 -18.14 10.04 -9.71
CA THR A 178 -17.87 8.80 -10.45
C THR A 178 -18.90 8.65 -11.58
N LEU A 179 -18.44 8.41 -12.80
CA LEU A 179 -19.28 8.38 -14.01
C LEU A 179 -19.63 6.96 -14.46
N THR A 180 -18.81 5.98 -14.09
CA THR A 180 -18.86 4.62 -14.64
C THR A 180 -19.57 3.61 -13.75
N LEU A 181 -19.98 4.01 -12.54
CA LEU A 181 -20.59 3.17 -11.53
C LEU A 181 -21.75 3.91 -10.86
N ASP A 182 -22.85 3.20 -10.60
CA ASP A 182 -23.90 3.69 -9.71
C ASP A 182 -23.53 3.32 -8.27
N GLU A 183 -22.95 4.28 -7.54
CA GLU A 183 -22.52 4.08 -6.15
C GLU A 183 -23.69 3.73 -5.21
N SER A 184 -24.91 4.20 -5.50
CA SER A 184 -26.09 3.92 -4.66
C SER A 184 -26.56 2.48 -4.85
N GLN A 185 -26.62 2.02 -6.10
CA GLN A 185 -26.95 0.64 -6.41
C GLN A 185 -25.91 -0.32 -5.81
N ILE A 186 -24.61 -0.06 -6.02
CA ILE A 186 -23.52 -0.89 -5.49
C ILE A 186 -23.58 -0.96 -3.96
N SER A 187 -23.85 0.16 -3.29
CA SER A 187 -24.01 0.17 -1.84
C SER A 187 -25.13 -0.77 -1.40
N SER A 188 -26.29 -0.75 -2.07
CA SER A 188 -27.40 -1.66 -1.76
C SER A 188 -27.06 -3.13 -2.04
N GLU A 189 -26.31 -3.42 -3.11
CA GLU A 189 -25.87 -4.77 -3.44
C GLU A 189 -24.90 -5.31 -2.40
N LEU A 190 -23.99 -4.47 -1.88
CA LEU A 190 -23.07 -4.85 -0.80
C LEU A 190 -23.83 -5.16 0.50
N GLU A 191 -24.81 -4.35 0.89
CA GLU A 191 -25.64 -4.64 2.08
C GLU A 191 -26.41 -5.96 1.93
N THR A 192 -26.91 -6.25 0.73
CA THR A 192 -27.60 -7.52 0.43
C THR A 192 -26.64 -8.70 0.55
N ALA A 193 -25.44 -8.59 -0.04
CA ALA A 193 -24.42 -9.64 0.04
C ALA A 193 -23.97 -9.93 1.49
N VAL A 194 -23.88 -8.88 2.33
CA VAL A 194 -23.58 -9.05 3.76
C VAL A 194 -24.71 -9.77 4.49
N ALA A 195 -25.97 -9.41 4.22
CA ALA A 195 -27.12 -10.07 4.81
C ALA A 195 -27.18 -11.56 4.45
N GLU A 196 -26.89 -11.91 3.19
CA GLU A 196 -26.81 -13.31 2.73
C GLU A 196 -25.62 -14.05 3.36
N TYR A 197 -24.45 -13.43 3.44
CA TYR A 197 -23.25 -14.05 4.01
C TYR A 197 -23.41 -14.41 5.49
N TYR A 198 -24.12 -13.57 6.25
CA TYR A 198 -24.40 -13.81 7.66
C TYR A 198 -25.74 -14.49 7.94
N ASP A 199 -26.45 -14.95 6.92
CA ASP A 199 -27.70 -15.68 7.14
C ASP A 199 -27.44 -16.95 7.97
N GLY A 200 -28.18 -17.11 9.07
CA GLY A 200 -27.97 -18.19 10.03
C GLY A 200 -26.68 -18.12 10.87
N ILE A 201 -25.88 -17.07 10.74
CA ILE A 201 -24.65 -16.85 11.51
C ILE A 201 -24.82 -15.62 12.39
N ASN A 202 -24.48 -15.72 13.69
CA ASN A 202 -24.43 -14.56 14.57
C ASN A 202 -22.96 -14.13 14.77
N PRO A 203 -22.42 -13.25 13.91
CA PRO A 203 -21.00 -12.91 13.97
C PRO A 203 -20.68 -12.18 15.28
N PRO A 204 -19.51 -12.44 15.88
CA PRO A 204 -19.06 -11.70 17.04
C PRO A 204 -18.87 -10.21 16.68
N GLN A 205 -19.45 -9.31 17.45
CA GLN A 205 -19.10 -7.89 17.39
C GLN A 205 -17.64 -7.75 17.85
N ARG A 206 -16.76 -7.26 16.97
CA ARG A 206 -15.35 -6.97 17.28
C ARG A 206 -15.05 -5.50 17.02
#